data_AF-A0A3N5ECW0-F1
#
_entry.id   AF-A0A3N5ECW0-F1
#
_cell.length_a   1.000
_cell.length_b   1.000
_cell.length_c   1.000
_cell.angle_alpha   90.00
_cell.angle_beta   90.00
_cell.angle_gamma   90.00
#
_symmetry.space_group_name_H-M   'P 1'
#
loop_
_entity.id
_entity.type
_entity.pdbx_description
1 polymer ?
#
loop_
_entity_poly.entity_id
_entity_poly.type
_entity_poly.pdbx_seq_one_letter_code
_entity_poly.pdbx_strand_id
1 'polypeptide(L)'
;MDTERRFPSYPEGRKARRLGPSEESARALEGASSRPGIMNEPAQERIEKRMEMQSRRSFLKTGAVGVGAWLAHSHLAPLFARTPDQLVFRPYPPQGMPDLNFAYASDVNVDPFKAAITVGRDGIVVPDSVGQRFAVNTRWYVPGFGFVWLAADNGGKFYGVENGDGKLNLNLEFARSRVARNREVRARYEKEGTRFSAEIVHLTALSEELLADAEKKRGDGEKCAALADRSLSHALWAGEKIELEKARADIEQKPRKDTVYFGCESRQMIWAKSEEFQKRFPELFNFATMTHYVWDSWYELFEPTEGRYNWGIKDDILNWLEEQGIMPQGRPLFWFHPTVTPDWLKQKKFDELKKYVVKHTRDLVSHYGDRVLQWEVVNEYHDWGNIHNHTPEQITEITRLACDTTKQVNPRVVRILNNCCPWGEYVARGRMAGMDATRPLRTPRKYLQDLTEAGVEYDVVGIQIYFPQRDLSDIARLIERLSVFGKPIYITEIGASSNLVAPNPSGAQNASGDEPYAWHRHWDEELQADWLEQVYTIWYSKPNIKAINWYDFSDFRPFIVNGGLVREDCTPKKSFLRAKELLASWNRLPKGRGNKP
;
A
#
# COMPACT_ATOMS: atom_id res chain seq x y z
N MET A 1 28.94 -31.66 -47.54
CA MET A 1 29.89 -30.88 -46.73
C MET A 1 29.13 -29.69 -46.22
N ASP A 2 28.72 -29.69 -44.94
CA ASP A 2 28.39 -28.47 -44.24
C ASP A 2 28.52 -28.70 -42.73
N THR A 3 28.94 -27.68 -41.98
CA THR A 3 29.49 -27.87 -40.62
C THR A 3 28.65 -27.23 -39.54
N GLU A 4 28.26 -28.02 -38.54
CA GLU A 4 27.65 -27.57 -37.29
C GLU A 4 28.54 -26.53 -36.58
N ARG A 5 27.98 -25.38 -36.19
CA ARG A 5 28.64 -24.44 -35.28
C ARG A 5 28.29 -24.77 -33.83
N ARG A 6 29.27 -25.27 -33.09
CA ARG A 6 29.18 -25.55 -31.65
C ARG A 6 29.13 -24.26 -30.84
N PHE A 7 28.28 -24.23 -29.82
CA PHE A 7 28.39 -23.26 -28.71
C PHE A 7 29.59 -23.61 -27.80
N PRO A 8 30.26 -22.62 -27.18
CA PRO A 8 31.37 -22.89 -26.27
C PRO A 8 30.88 -23.45 -24.93
N SER A 9 31.39 -24.63 -24.56
CA SER A 9 31.14 -25.27 -23.26
C SER A 9 31.84 -24.52 -22.12
N TYR A 10 31.07 -24.08 -21.12
CA TYR A 10 31.63 -23.63 -19.84
C TYR A 10 31.85 -24.83 -18.90
N PRO A 11 32.82 -24.77 -17.96
CA PRO A 11 33.17 -25.95 -17.16
C PRO A 11 32.10 -26.28 -16.11
N GLU A 12 31.55 -27.49 -16.18
CA GLU A 12 30.84 -28.09 -15.04
C GLU A 12 31.84 -28.35 -13.91
N GLY A 13 31.50 -27.99 -12.66
CA GLY A 13 32.35 -28.39 -11.53
C GLY A 13 32.42 -27.46 -10.31
N ARG A 14 31.34 -26.83 -9.87
CA ARG A 14 31.20 -26.43 -8.45
C ARG A 14 29.80 -26.74 -7.93
N LYS A 15 29.71 -27.64 -6.94
CA LYS A 15 28.47 -27.86 -6.17
C LYS A 15 28.03 -26.52 -5.59
N ALA A 16 26.80 -26.09 -5.91
CA ALA A 16 26.21 -24.90 -5.33
C ALA A 16 26.09 -25.08 -3.81
N ARG A 17 26.96 -24.42 -3.04
CA ARG A 17 26.68 -24.21 -1.61
C ARG A 17 25.42 -23.36 -1.52
N ARG A 18 24.46 -23.77 -0.69
CA ARG A 18 23.39 -22.88 -0.24
C ARG A 18 24.02 -21.69 0.48
N LEU A 19 24.17 -20.58 -0.23
CA LEU A 19 24.39 -19.27 0.38
C LEU A 19 23.01 -18.70 0.68
N GLY A 20 22.51 -19.00 1.88
CA GLY A 20 21.56 -18.11 2.52
C GLY A 20 22.25 -16.78 2.86
N PRO A 21 21.47 -15.73 3.21
CA PRO A 21 22.06 -14.49 3.70
C PRO A 21 22.98 -14.77 4.90
N SER A 22 24.10 -14.05 4.99
CA SER A 22 25.03 -14.19 6.12
C SER A 22 24.35 -13.76 7.43
N GLU A 23 24.79 -14.31 8.56
CA GLU A 23 24.23 -13.98 9.88
C GLU A 23 24.34 -12.48 10.25
N GLU A 24 25.24 -11.73 9.60
CA GLU A 24 25.29 -10.26 9.69
C GLU A 24 24.11 -9.55 9.01
N SER A 25 23.53 -10.12 7.94
CA SER A 25 22.34 -9.57 7.28
C SER A 25 21.07 -9.72 8.13
N ALA A 26 21.02 -10.72 9.02
CA ALA A 26 19.90 -10.91 9.95
C ALA A 26 19.93 -9.94 11.14
N ARG A 27 21.12 -9.55 11.60
CA ARG A 27 21.29 -8.66 12.78
C ARG A 27 21.03 -7.18 12.51
N ALA A 28 20.93 -6.77 11.24
CA ALA A 28 20.53 -5.40 10.89
C ALA A 28 19.01 -5.15 11.00
N LEU A 29 18.20 -6.19 11.23
CA LEU A 29 16.73 -6.13 11.31
C LEU A 29 16.17 -6.31 12.75
N GLU A 30 16.98 -6.76 13.71
CA GLU A 30 16.61 -6.85 15.12
C GLU A 30 17.33 -5.77 15.95
N GLY A 31 16.68 -4.61 16.14
CA GLY A 31 17.39 -3.42 16.64
C GLY A 31 16.62 -2.41 17.51
N ALA A 32 15.46 -2.75 18.10
CA ALA A 32 14.80 -1.89 19.10
C ALA A 32 13.68 -2.56 19.94
N SER A 33 13.97 -3.66 20.65
CA SER A 33 13.16 -3.99 21.84
C SER A 33 13.96 -4.78 22.89
N SER A 34 13.75 -4.39 24.14
CA SER A 34 14.38 -4.88 25.37
C SER A 34 14.36 -6.41 25.53
N ARG A 35 15.51 -7.00 25.87
CA ARG A 35 15.57 -8.34 26.50
C ARG A 35 15.79 -8.23 28.01
N PRO A 36 15.07 -8.99 28.85
CA PRO A 36 15.34 -9.09 30.28
C PRO A 36 16.50 -10.06 30.56
N GLY A 37 17.39 -9.69 31.48
CA GLY A 37 18.44 -10.57 32.02
C GLY A 37 18.10 -10.99 33.45
N ILE A 38 18.13 -12.30 33.72
CA ILE A 38 17.80 -12.87 35.04
C ILE A 38 19.04 -12.87 35.96
N MET A 39 18.82 -12.33 37.17
CA MET A 39 19.57 -12.50 38.43
C MET A 39 21.09 -12.72 38.41
N ASN A 40 21.81 -11.78 39.03
CA ASN A 40 22.68 -12.08 40.17
C ASN A 40 22.86 -10.83 41.05
N GLU A 41 22.65 -11.01 42.36
CA GLU A 41 22.86 -10.06 43.46
C GLU A 41 23.40 -10.88 44.66
N PRO A 42 23.91 -10.29 45.75
CA PRO A 42 24.19 -8.86 46.00
C PRO A 42 25.60 -8.59 46.57
N ALA A 43 25.97 -7.32 46.71
CA ALA A 43 26.56 -6.77 47.95
C ALA A 43 26.78 -5.26 47.85
N GLN A 44 26.29 -4.54 48.87
CA GLN A 44 26.67 -3.15 49.14
C GLN A 44 28.15 -3.11 49.58
N GLU A 45 28.95 -2.18 49.03
CA GLU A 45 29.98 -1.38 49.73
C GLU A 45 30.97 -0.74 48.72
N ARG A 46 30.75 0.55 48.41
CA ARG A 46 31.79 1.58 48.19
C ARG A 46 31.16 2.95 47.97
N ILE A 47 30.58 3.43 49.07
CA ILE A 47 30.40 4.86 49.33
C ILE A 47 31.78 5.54 49.35
N GLU A 48 31.82 6.86 49.10
CA GLU A 48 32.96 7.77 49.34
C GLU A 48 34.31 7.45 48.65
N LYS A 49 34.52 8.09 47.48
CA LYS A 49 35.64 9.04 47.25
C LYS A 49 35.72 9.48 45.78
N ARG A 50 35.33 10.74 45.52
CA ARG A 50 35.94 11.71 44.58
C ARG A 50 34.91 12.76 44.12
N MET A 51 34.48 13.64 45.03
CA MET A 51 34.00 14.97 44.64
C MET A 51 34.09 15.96 45.80
N GLU A 52 35.31 16.16 46.33
CA GLU A 52 35.59 17.31 47.19
C GLU A 52 37.08 17.72 47.10
N MET A 53 37.33 18.87 46.48
CA MET A 53 38.46 19.77 46.76
C MET A 53 38.39 20.98 45.81
N GLN A 54 37.93 22.14 46.29
CA GLN A 54 38.74 23.37 46.28
C GLN A 54 38.09 24.56 47.02
N SER A 55 38.61 24.82 48.22
CA SER A 55 38.77 26.14 48.87
C SER A 55 37.56 26.89 49.47
N ARG A 56 37.87 27.71 50.49
CA ARG A 56 36.96 28.41 51.41
C ARG A 56 37.22 29.93 51.40
N ARG A 57 36.24 30.69 51.93
CA ARG A 57 36.19 32.12 52.38
C ARG A 57 35.35 33.01 51.45
N SER A 58 34.43 33.86 51.91
CA SER A 58 33.98 34.18 53.29
C SER A 58 32.65 34.98 53.32
N PHE A 59 31.82 34.80 54.37
CA PHE A 59 30.97 35.79 55.10
C PHE A 59 30.18 36.87 54.31
N LEU A 60 28.87 37.13 54.52
CA LEU A 60 28.17 37.45 55.78
C LEU A 60 26.64 37.18 55.75
N LYS A 61 26.05 37.09 56.96
CA LYS A 61 24.64 36.97 57.42
C LYS A 61 23.57 37.73 56.58
N THR A 62 22.29 37.35 56.53
CA THR A 62 21.32 36.99 57.62
C THR A 62 20.09 36.27 56.99
N GLY A 63 19.28 35.41 57.62
CA GLY A 63 19.16 34.91 59.01
C GLY A 63 18.13 33.76 59.15
N ALA A 64 17.34 33.72 60.24
CA ALA A 64 16.27 32.74 60.53
C ALA A 64 15.04 33.46 61.14
N VAL A 65 13.80 32.92 61.20
CA VAL A 65 13.21 31.86 62.08
C VAL A 65 11.72 31.74 61.62
N GLY A 66 10.94 30.66 61.74
CA GLY A 66 11.06 29.39 62.46
C GLY A 66 9.82 28.48 62.25
N VAL A 67 9.70 27.43 63.04
CA VAL A 67 8.68 26.36 62.94
C VAL A 67 7.51 26.63 63.89
N GLY A 68 6.26 26.44 63.45
CA GLY A 68 5.11 26.47 64.36
C GLY A 68 3.72 26.21 63.75
N ALA A 69 2.96 25.35 64.44
CA ALA A 69 1.51 25.16 64.39
C ALA A 69 0.84 24.51 63.15
N TRP A 70 0.07 23.46 63.44
CA TRP A 70 -0.88 22.75 62.58
C TRP A 70 -2.30 23.28 62.85
N LEU A 71 -3.26 23.05 61.92
CA LEU A 71 -4.71 23.38 62.00
C LEU A 71 -5.05 24.89 61.84
N ALA A 72 -5.99 25.36 61.00
CA ALA A 72 -7.21 24.74 60.45
C ALA A 72 -7.80 25.54 59.25
N HIS A 73 -8.79 24.94 58.56
CA HIS A 73 -9.71 25.51 57.54
C HIS A 73 -9.06 26.02 56.23
N SER A 74 -9.06 25.25 55.14
CA SER A 74 -10.19 24.91 54.24
C SER A 74 -10.75 26.10 53.44
N HIS A 75 -10.30 26.25 52.19
CA HIS A 75 -11.10 26.57 50.99
C HIS A 75 -10.16 26.85 49.80
N LEU A 76 -9.62 25.77 49.20
CA LEU A 76 -9.13 25.81 47.82
C LEU A 76 -10.07 24.95 47.00
N ALA A 77 -10.84 25.60 46.11
CA ALA A 77 -11.63 24.89 45.12
C ALA A 77 -10.68 24.10 44.20
N PRO A 78 -11.09 22.91 43.70
CA PRO A 78 -10.32 22.26 42.66
C PRO A 78 -10.29 23.18 41.44
N LEU A 79 -9.08 23.51 40.98
CA LEU A 79 -8.87 23.98 39.62
C LEU A 79 -9.19 22.82 38.68
N PHE A 80 -10.49 22.62 38.42
CA PHE A 80 -10.96 21.90 37.26
C PHE A 80 -10.53 22.70 36.03
N ALA A 81 -9.30 22.45 35.58
CA ALA A 81 -8.98 22.66 34.19
C ALA A 81 -10.03 21.88 33.39
N ARG A 82 -10.86 22.58 32.61
CA ARG A 82 -11.65 21.92 31.58
C ARG A 82 -10.67 21.08 30.76
N THR A 83 -10.90 19.77 30.70
CA THR A 83 -10.39 18.99 29.57
C THR A 83 -10.84 19.73 28.31
N PRO A 84 -9.96 20.00 27.33
CA PRO A 84 -10.39 20.49 26.03
C PRO A 84 -11.49 19.57 25.52
N ASP A 85 -12.49 20.15 24.85
CA ASP A 85 -13.62 19.38 24.34
C ASP A 85 -13.04 18.27 23.42
N GLN A 86 -13.42 17.01 23.66
CA GLN A 86 -12.74 15.86 23.06
C GLN A 86 -13.72 14.84 22.54
N LEU A 87 -13.58 14.51 21.25
CA LEU A 87 -14.38 13.47 20.63
C LEU A 87 -13.71 12.12 20.88
N VAL A 88 -14.38 11.26 21.66
CA VAL A 88 -13.88 9.94 22.04
C VAL A 88 -14.72 8.86 21.36
N PHE A 89 -14.08 8.08 20.49
CA PHE A 89 -14.70 6.92 19.85
C PHE A 89 -14.40 5.69 20.69
N ARG A 90 -15.36 5.28 21.51
CA ARG A 90 -15.26 4.13 22.40
C ARG A 90 -15.47 2.83 21.62
N PRO A 91 -14.47 1.93 21.54
CA PRO A 91 -14.59 0.63 20.92
C PRO A 91 -15.32 -0.35 21.85
N TYR A 92 -16.06 -1.26 21.22
CA TYR A 92 -16.59 -2.47 21.85
C TYR A 92 -16.12 -3.66 21.00
N PRO A 93 -14.85 -4.09 21.15
CA PRO A 93 -14.24 -5.03 20.22
C PRO A 93 -14.90 -6.42 20.32
N PRO A 94 -15.14 -7.11 19.19
CA PRO A 94 -15.65 -8.48 19.20
C PRO A 94 -14.63 -9.44 19.83
N GLN A 95 -15.12 -10.56 20.38
CA GLN A 95 -14.29 -11.57 21.02
C GLN A 95 -13.17 -12.07 20.09
N GLY A 96 -11.94 -12.08 20.60
CA GLY A 96 -10.75 -12.51 19.86
C GLY A 96 -10.13 -11.44 18.95
N MET A 97 -10.66 -10.21 18.92
CA MET A 97 -9.98 -9.10 18.28
C MET A 97 -8.74 -8.66 19.11
N PRO A 98 -7.55 -8.54 18.50
CA PRO A 98 -6.36 -7.97 19.15
C PRO A 98 -6.55 -6.51 19.56
N ASP A 99 -5.72 -6.04 20.50
CA ASP A 99 -5.76 -4.67 20.99
C ASP A 99 -5.65 -3.62 19.87
N LEU A 100 -6.41 -2.54 20.03
CA LEU A 100 -6.45 -1.44 19.08
C LEU A 100 -5.16 -0.60 19.18
N ASN A 101 -4.21 -0.87 18.28
CA ASN A 101 -2.85 -0.29 18.38
C ASN A 101 -2.58 0.90 17.45
N PHE A 102 -3.44 1.19 16.47
CA PHE A 102 -3.26 2.33 15.56
C PHE A 102 -4.58 2.79 14.94
N ALA A 103 -4.82 4.10 14.97
CA ALA A 103 -5.92 4.79 14.30
C ALA A 103 -5.44 6.12 13.72
N TYR A 104 -6.12 6.66 12.71
CA TYR A 104 -5.77 7.93 12.09
C TYR A 104 -6.97 8.75 11.58
N ALA A 105 -6.76 10.06 11.44
CA ALA A 105 -7.70 10.96 10.79
C ALA A 105 -7.43 11.03 9.29
N SER A 106 -8.50 11.07 8.49
CA SER A 106 -8.44 11.45 7.07
C SER A 106 -9.41 12.59 6.77
N ASP A 107 -9.08 13.42 5.78
CA ASP A 107 -9.90 14.56 5.38
C ASP A 107 -11.13 14.16 4.54
N VAL A 108 -11.84 15.16 4.00
CA VAL A 108 -13.00 14.96 3.10
C VAL A 108 -12.66 14.29 1.77
N ASN A 109 -11.39 14.30 1.35
CA ASN A 109 -10.88 13.59 0.17
C ASN A 109 -10.40 12.16 0.52
N VAL A 110 -10.56 11.75 1.79
CA VAL A 110 -10.07 10.50 2.37
C VAL A 110 -8.53 10.41 2.33
N ASP A 111 -7.84 11.56 2.37
CA ASP A 111 -6.39 11.63 2.53
C ASP A 111 -6.04 11.61 4.02
N PRO A 112 -5.25 10.63 4.51
CA PRO A 112 -4.76 10.66 5.88
C PRO A 112 -3.84 11.85 6.12
N PHE A 113 -3.94 12.43 7.32
CA PHE A 113 -3.04 13.49 7.77
C PHE A 113 -2.52 13.18 9.17
N LYS A 114 -1.36 13.76 9.52
CA LYS A 114 -0.77 13.59 10.84
C LYS A 114 -1.58 14.41 11.85
N ALA A 115 -2.25 13.72 12.77
CA ALA A 115 -3.06 14.29 13.84
C ALA A 115 -2.56 13.77 15.19
N ALA A 116 -2.78 14.53 16.27
CA ALA A 116 -2.45 14.12 17.64
C ALA A 116 -3.51 13.14 18.23
N ILE A 117 -3.97 12.19 17.41
CA ILE A 117 -4.86 11.12 17.86
C ILE A 117 -4.11 10.20 18.81
N THR A 118 -4.75 9.84 19.91
CA THR A 118 -4.26 8.78 20.80
C THR A 118 -5.24 7.62 20.80
N VAL A 119 -4.71 6.40 20.99
CA VAL A 119 -5.50 5.21 21.22
C VAL A 119 -5.17 4.72 22.62
N GLY A 120 -6.19 4.53 23.44
CA GLY A 120 -6.05 4.13 24.83
C GLY A 120 -7.25 3.33 25.32
N ARG A 121 -7.30 3.05 26.63
CA ARG A 121 -8.32 2.20 27.25
C ARG A 121 -9.76 2.70 27.06
N ASP A 122 -9.95 4.02 27.00
CA ASP A 122 -11.25 4.65 26.79
C ASP A 122 -11.65 4.75 25.31
N GLY A 123 -10.73 4.43 24.39
CA GLY A 123 -10.94 4.40 22.94
C GLY A 123 -9.98 5.26 22.13
N ILE A 124 -10.41 5.66 20.94
CA ILE A 124 -9.68 6.60 20.07
C ILE A 124 -10.08 8.01 20.48
N VAL A 125 -9.12 8.80 20.95
CA VAL A 125 -9.33 10.21 21.33
C VAL A 125 -8.87 11.10 20.17
N VAL A 126 -9.76 11.96 19.69
CA VAL A 126 -9.45 12.98 18.70
C VAL A 126 -9.50 14.36 19.35
N PRO A 127 -8.37 15.10 19.40
CA PRO A 127 -8.33 16.42 20.01
C PRO A 127 -8.87 17.51 19.06
N ASP A 128 -9.44 18.57 19.63
CA ASP A 128 -9.84 19.82 18.92
C ASP A 128 -8.77 20.38 17.97
N SER A 129 -7.49 20.17 18.29
CA SER A 129 -6.35 20.62 17.49
C SER A 129 -6.29 20.01 16.08
N VAL A 130 -7.17 19.06 15.74
CA VAL A 130 -7.37 18.62 14.35
C VAL A 130 -7.85 19.77 13.47
N GLY A 131 -8.69 20.69 13.99
CA GLY A 131 -9.03 21.97 13.35
C GLY A 131 -9.74 21.93 11.97
N GLN A 132 -10.02 20.74 11.43
CA GLN A 132 -10.66 20.52 10.13
C GLN A 132 -11.63 19.34 10.19
N ARG A 133 -12.49 19.17 9.17
CA ARG A 133 -13.40 18.02 9.12
C ARG A 133 -12.65 16.71 8.86
N PHE A 134 -12.98 15.66 9.59
CA PHE A 134 -12.25 14.38 9.58
C PHE A 134 -13.14 13.14 9.63
N ALA A 135 -12.61 12.03 9.14
CA ALA A 135 -13.08 10.67 9.40
C ALA A 135 -12.03 9.95 10.27
N VAL A 136 -12.47 9.06 11.16
CA VAL A 136 -11.59 8.22 11.99
C VAL A 136 -11.45 6.85 11.35
N ASN A 137 -10.21 6.41 11.14
CA ASN A 137 -9.88 5.17 10.44
C ASN A 137 -9.08 4.24 11.35
N THR A 138 -9.41 2.95 11.35
CA THR A 138 -8.60 1.91 12.00
C THR A 138 -8.87 0.53 11.39
N ARG A 139 -7.94 -0.42 11.58
CA ARG A 139 -8.14 -1.83 11.24
C ARG A 139 -9.03 -2.46 12.30
N TRP A 140 -10.09 -3.12 11.86
CA TRP A 140 -11.09 -3.75 12.72
C TRP A 140 -11.31 -5.21 12.31
N TYR A 141 -11.61 -6.09 13.28
CA TYR A 141 -12.07 -7.44 12.96
C TYR A 141 -13.60 -7.45 12.92
N VAL A 142 -14.17 -7.92 11.80
CA VAL A 142 -15.63 -8.11 11.68
C VAL A 142 -15.94 -9.60 11.63
N PRO A 143 -16.62 -10.17 12.64
CA PRO A 143 -17.00 -11.57 12.66
C PRO A 143 -17.79 -11.98 11.40
N GLY A 144 -17.35 -13.06 10.76
CA GLY A 144 -17.94 -13.55 9.52
C GLY A 144 -17.55 -12.76 8.26
N PHE A 145 -16.60 -11.81 8.34
CA PHE A 145 -16.07 -11.07 7.20
C PHE A 145 -14.54 -10.96 7.19
N GLY A 146 -13.90 -10.87 8.36
CA GLY A 146 -12.43 -10.83 8.51
C GLY A 146 -11.91 -9.48 8.98
N PHE A 147 -10.58 -9.31 8.93
CA PHE A 147 -9.95 -8.01 9.17
C PHE A 147 -10.12 -7.07 7.98
N VAL A 148 -10.51 -5.83 8.26
CA VAL A 148 -10.65 -4.79 7.24
C VAL A 148 -10.36 -3.41 7.84
N TRP A 149 -9.78 -2.50 7.04
CA TRP A 149 -9.71 -1.09 7.40
C TRP A 149 -11.07 -0.42 7.26
N LEU A 150 -11.58 0.14 8.35
CA LEU A 150 -12.85 0.85 8.40
C LEU A 150 -12.63 2.34 8.62
N ALA A 151 -13.57 3.13 8.10
CA ALA A 151 -13.68 4.56 8.34
C ALA A 151 -15.04 4.84 9.01
N ALA A 152 -15.00 5.57 10.12
CA ALA A 152 -16.15 6.28 10.67
C ALA A 152 -16.11 7.71 10.12
N ASP A 153 -17.12 8.09 9.32
CA ASP A 153 -17.21 9.37 8.62
C ASP A 153 -18.57 10.06 8.85
N ASN A 154 -19.27 9.72 9.94
CA ASN A 154 -20.57 10.30 10.28
C ASN A 154 -21.64 10.11 9.17
N GLY A 155 -21.53 9.05 8.36
CA GLY A 155 -22.39 8.82 7.20
C GLY A 155 -22.14 9.84 6.09
N GLY A 156 -20.88 9.98 5.67
CA GLY A 156 -20.41 10.92 4.64
C GLY A 156 -20.36 12.40 5.08
N LYS A 157 -20.74 12.71 6.32
CA LYS A 157 -20.76 14.08 6.86
C LYS A 157 -19.46 14.52 7.51
N PHE A 158 -18.57 13.59 7.82
CA PHE A 158 -17.36 13.81 8.62
C PHE A 158 -17.67 14.37 10.02
N TYR A 159 -16.65 14.41 10.89
CA TYR A 159 -16.69 15.02 12.21
C TYR A 159 -15.94 16.35 12.20
N GLY A 160 -16.30 17.26 13.11
CA GLY A 160 -15.68 18.58 13.30
C GLY A 160 -15.91 19.11 14.71
N VAL A 161 -15.42 20.31 14.99
CA VAL A 161 -15.53 20.97 16.32
C VAL A 161 -17.01 21.17 16.71
N GLU A 162 -17.88 21.35 15.73
CA GLU A 162 -19.33 21.46 15.90
C GLU A 162 -20.03 20.18 16.42
N ASN A 163 -19.33 19.03 16.45
CA ASN A 163 -19.88 17.81 17.05
C ASN A 163 -19.76 17.77 18.58
N GLY A 164 -18.98 18.68 19.16
CA GLY A 164 -18.86 18.91 20.60
C GLY A 164 -18.26 17.76 21.40
N ASP A 165 -18.29 17.92 22.73
CA ASP A 165 -17.92 16.88 23.69
C ASP A 165 -18.81 15.64 23.54
N GLY A 166 -18.22 14.50 23.21
CA GLY A 166 -18.99 13.30 22.87
C GLY A 166 -18.22 12.00 23.02
N LYS A 167 -18.83 11.03 23.73
CA LYS A 167 -18.43 9.61 23.68
C LYS A 167 -19.30 8.90 22.65
N LEU A 168 -18.73 8.63 21.48
CA LEU A 168 -19.36 7.91 20.38
C LEU A 168 -19.09 6.40 20.50
N ASN A 169 -20.04 5.56 20.10
CA ASN A 169 -19.84 4.12 19.98
C ASN A 169 -19.18 3.83 18.62
N LEU A 170 -17.92 3.38 18.61
CA LEU A 170 -17.14 3.24 17.37
C LEU A 170 -17.79 2.23 16.39
N ASN A 171 -18.30 1.12 16.91
CA ASN A 171 -18.98 0.09 16.12
C ASN A 171 -20.23 0.66 15.40
N LEU A 172 -21.05 1.44 16.12
CA LEU A 172 -22.21 2.14 15.56
C LEU A 172 -21.80 3.11 14.45
N GLU A 173 -20.70 3.84 14.64
CA GLU A 173 -20.25 4.82 13.66
C GLU A 173 -19.62 4.17 12.42
N PHE A 174 -18.99 3.01 12.52
CA PHE A 174 -18.63 2.20 11.35
C PHE A 174 -19.85 1.68 10.59
N ALA A 175 -20.84 1.14 11.30
CA ALA A 175 -22.08 0.65 10.69
C ALA A 175 -22.81 1.78 9.95
N ARG A 176 -23.00 2.94 10.62
CA ARG A 176 -23.56 4.17 10.05
C ARG A 176 -22.86 4.55 8.73
N SER A 177 -21.53 4.61 8.77
CA SER A 177 -20.71 5.07 7.65
C SER A 177 -20.74 4.11 6.46
N ARG A 178 -20.67 2.78 6.71
CA ARG A 178 -20.78 1.76 5.65
C ARG A 178 -22.19 1.70 5.05
N VAL A 179 -23.24 1.71 5.88
CA VAL A 179 -24.64 1.64 5.41
C VAL A 179 -25.00 2.87 4.56
N ALA A 180 -24.63 4.07 5.01
CA ALA A 180 -24.86 5.31 4.24
C ALA A 180 -24.19 5.25 2.86
N ARG A 181 -22.89 4.90 2.82
CA ARG A 181 -22.12 4.71 1.58
C ARG A 181 -22.77 3.68 0.65
N ASN A 182 -23.15 2.51 1.16
CA ASN A 182 -23.78 1.48 0.34
C ASN A 182 -25.08 1.97 -0.31
N ARG A 183 -25.91 2.70 0.45
CA ARG A 183 -27.16 3.29 -0.06
C ARG A 183 -26.89 4.26 -1.21
N GLU A 184 -25.90 5.14 -1.06
CA GLU A 184 -25.52 6.11 -2.09
C GLU A 184 -24.97 5.43 -3.36
N VAL A 185 -24.03 4.50 -3.21
CA VAL A 185 -23.41 3.75 -4.32
C VAL A 185 -24.46 2.91 -5.05
N ARG A 186 -25.31 2.18 -4.32
CA ARG A 186 -26.38 1.36 -4.89
C ARG A 186 -27.38 2.22 -5.66
N ALA A 187 -27.88 3.31 -5.08
CA ALA A 187 -28.84 4.21 -5.73
C ALA A 187 -28.26 4.86 -7.00
N ARG A 188 -26.96 5.19 -6.99
CA ARG A 188 -26.21 5.68 -8.17
C ARG A 188 -26.20 4.63 -9.28
N TYR A 189 -25.84 3.39 -8.98
CA TYR A 189 -25.79 2.30 -9.95
C TYR A 189 -27.18 1.86 -10.44
N GLU A 190 -28.21 1.87 -9.60
CA GLU A 190 -29.61 1.64 -10.00
C GLU A 190 -30.09 2.72 -10.99
N LYS A 191 -29.73 3.99 -10.76
CA LYS A 191 -30.00 5.10 -11.70
C LYS A 191 -29.25 4.96 -13.03
N GLU A 192 -28.09 4.29 -13.04
CA GLU A 192 -27.35 3.92 -14.26
C GLU A 192 -27.92 2.68 -14.98
N GLY A 193 -28.94 2.03 -14.42
CA GLY A 193 -29.64 0.88 -15.02
C GLY A 193 -29.17 -0.49 -14.53
N THR A 194 -28.26 -0.56 -13.55
CA THR A 194 -27.88 -1.84 -12.92
C THR A 194 -29.03 -2.39 -12.07
N ARG A 195 -29.34 -3.67 -12.22
CA ARG A 195 -30.32 -4.39 -11.39
C ARG A 195 -29.58 -5.33 -10.47
N PHE A 196 -29.83 -5.21 -9.17
CA PHE A 196 -29.19 -6.03 -8.14
C PHE A 196 -30.01 -7.26 -7.78
N SER A 197 -29.32 -8.33 -7.40
CA SER A 197 -29.91 -9.58 -6.95
C SER A 197 -30.74 -9.44 -5.66
N ALA A 198 -31.65 -10.39 -5.45
CA ALA A 198 -32.44 -10.45 -4.21
C ALA A 198 -31.56 -10.60 -2.95
N GLU A 199 -30.36 -11.18 -3.08
CA GLU A 199 -29.38 -11.30 -2.00
C GLU A 199 -28.88 -9.91 -1.56
N ILE A 200 -28.47 -9.05 -2.51
CA ILE A 200 -28.04 -7.67 -2.20
C ILE A 200 -29.19 -6.87 -1.58
N VAL A 201 -30.41 -6.99 -2.10
CA VAL A 201 -31.59 -6.31 -1.56
C VAL A 201 -31.82 -6.74 -0.10
N HIS A 202 -31.76 -8.04 0.18
CA HIS A 202 -31.93 -8.60 1.52
C HIS A 202 -30.82 -8.16 2.49
N LEU A 203 -29.55 -8.30 2.11
CA LEU A 203 -28.41 -7.87 2.93
C LEU A 203 -28.44 -6.36 3.22
N THR A 204 -28.83 -5.54 2.24
CA THR A 204 -29.04 -4.09 2.45
C THR A 204 -30.10 -3.86 3.51
N ALA A 205 -31.30 -4.44 3.36
CA ALA A 205 -32.41 -4.25 4.30
C ALA A 205 -32.05 -4.70 5.72
N LEU A 206 -31.43 -5.88 5.90
CA LEU A 206 -30.96 -6.35 7.21
C LEU A 206 -29.94 -5.38 7.83
N SER A 207 -29.01 -4.84 7.03
CA SER A 207 -28.03 -3.88 7.54
C SER A 207 -28.67 -2.57 8.02
N GLU A 208 -29.72 -2.10 7.34
CA GLU A 208 -30.46 -0.89 7.70
C GLU A 208 -31.35 -1.08 8.93
N GLU A 209 -32.06 -2.21 9.02
CA GLU A 209 -32.89 -2.57 10.17
C GLU A 209 -32.05 -2.73 11.44
N LEU A 210 -30.93 -3.45 11.37
CA LEU A 210 -30.01 -3.65 12.49
C LEU A 210 -29.32 -2.35 12.91
N LEU A 211 -29.04 -1.43 11.97
CA LEU A 211 -28.52 -0.10 12.28
C LEU A 211 -29.57 0.71 13.06
N ALA A 212 -30.82 0.74 12.59
CA ALA A 212 -31.90 1.44 13.27
C ALA A 212 -32.17 0.89 14.67
N ASP A 213 -32.04 -0.43 14.87
CA ASP A 213 -32.13 -1.04 16.20
C ASP A 213 -30.91 -0.73 17.09
N ALA A 214 -29.69 -0.70 16.53
CA ALA A 214 -28.51 -0.26 17.26
C ALA A 214 -28.66 1.19 17.77
N GLU A 215 -29.20 2.09 16.95
CA GLU A 215 -29.47 3.48 17.34
C GLU A 215 -30.47 3.58 18.50
N LYS A 216 -31.55 2.79 18.48
CA LYS A 216 -32.51 2.70 19.60
C LYS A 216 -31.87 2.17 20.89
N LYS A 217 -30.68 1.54 20.82
CA LYS A 217 -29.91 1.03 21.95
C LYS A 217 -28.69 1.88 22.32
N ARG A 218 -28.51 3.09 21.76
CA ARG A 218 -27.32 3.96 22.02
C ARG A 218 -27.01 4.19 23.52
N GLY A 219 -28.00 4.15 24.42
CA GLY A 219 -27.80 4.25 25.87
C GLY A 219 -27.19 3.01 26.55
N ASP A 220 -27.12 1.87 25.85
CA ASP A 220 -26.53 0.60 26.29
C ASP A 220 -25.43 0.21 25.29
N GLY A 221 -24.19 0.59 25.61
CA GLY A 221 -23.08 0.53 24.66
C GLY A 221 -22.79 -0.88 24.12
N GLU A 222 -22.90 -1.91 24.97
CA GLU A 222 -22.70 -3.31 24.58
C GLU A 222 -23.80 -3.78 23.61
N LYS A 223 -25.07 -3.54 23.95
CA LYS A 223 -26.20 -3.92 23.07
C LYS A 223 -26.20 -3.12 21.76
N CYS A 224 -25.81 -1.85 21.82
CA CYS A 224 -25.62 -1.00 20.65
C CYS A 224 -24.54 -1.58 19.72
N ALA A 225 -23.36 -1.92 20.28
CA ALA A 225 -22.25 -2.48 19.52
C ALA A 225 -22.60 -3.84 18.88
N ALA A 226 -23.21 -4.76 19.64
CA ALA A 226 -23.58 -6.08 19.14
C ALA A 226 -24.58 -6.03 17.96
N LEU A 227 -25.48 -5.04 17.94
CA LEU A 227 -26.38 -4.80 16.80
C LEU A 227 -25.65 -4.11 15.64
N ALA A 228 -24.77 -3.14 15.95
CA ALA A 228 -23.97 -2.44 14.96
C ALA A 228 -22.98 -3.36 14.22
N ASP A 229 -22.31 -4.29 14.89
CA ASP A 229 -21.39 -5.25 14.27
C ASP A 229 -22.11 -6.19 13.30
N ARG A 230 -23.34 -6.61 13.64
CA ARG A 230 -24.19 -7.41 12.73
C ARG A 230 -24.62 -6.58 11.52
N SER A 231 -25.06 -5.33 11.74
CA SER A 231 -25.37 -4.37 10.65
C SER A 231 -24.16 -4.19 9.72
N LEU A 232 -22.99 -3.92 10.29
CA LEU A 232 -21.72 -3.72 9.59
C LEU A 232 -21.29 -4.96 8.79
N SER A 233 -21.43 -6.16 9.35
CA SER A 233 -21.10 -7.42 8.64
C SER A 233 -22.00 -7.61 7.41
N HIS A 234 -23.32 -7.44 7.53
CA HIS A 234 -24.23 -7.48 6.38
C HIS A 234 -23.94 -6.36 5.36
N ALA A 235 -23.60 -5.16 5.84
CA ALA A 235 -23.26 -4.02 4.97
C ALA A 235 -21.94 -4.24 4.22
N LEU A 236 -20.93 -4.86 4.83
CA LEU A 236 -19.67 -5.18 4.14
C LEU A 236 -19.91 -6.20 3.01
N TRP A 237 -20.60 -7.30 3.31
CA TRP A 237 -20.99 -8.29 2.30
C TRP A 237 -21.87 -7.70 1.18
N ALA A 238 -22.82 -6.82 1.51
CA ALA A 238 -23.61 -6.12 0.51
C ALA A 238 -22.75 -5.21 -0.38
N GLY A 239 -21.81 -4.46 0.21
CA GLY A 239 -20.96 -3.51 -0.50
C GLY A 239 -20.09 -4.18 -1.57
N GLU A 240 -19.45 -5.29 -1.23
CA GLU A 240 -18.63 -6.04 -2.20
C GLU A 240 -19.46 -6.64 -3.33
N LYS A 241 -20.64 -7.20 -3.01
CA LYS A 241 -21.58 -7.74 -4.02
C LYS A 241 -22.13 -6.66 -4.94
N ILE A 242 -22.40 -5.45 -4.44
CA ILE A 242 -22.84 -4.29 -5.23
C ILE A 242 -21.80 -3.94 -6.31
N GLU A 243 -20.51 -3.86 -5.96
CA GLU A 243 -19.46 -3.54 -6.94
C GLU A 243 -19.26 -4.68 -7.95
N LEU A 244 -19.34 -5.94 -7.51
CA LEU A 244 -19.17 -7.10 -8.40
C LEU A 244 -20.33 -7.25 -9.39
N GLU A 245 -21.58 -7.12 -8.95
CA GLU A 245 -22.75 -7.15 -9.84
C GLU A 245 -22.75 -5.94 -10.78
N LYS A 246 -22.35 -4.75 -10.30
CA LYS A 246 -22.14 -3.58 -11.16
C LYS A 246 -21.07 -3.83 -12.23
N ALA A 247 -19.90 -4.33 -11.83
CA ALA A 247 -18.79 -4.57 -12.75
C ALA A 247 -19.15 -5.61 -13.83
N ARG A 248 -19.82 -6.70 -13.45
CA ARG A 248 -20.33 -7.71 -14.38
C ARG A 248 -21.36 -7.13 -15.34
N ALA A 249 -22.33 -6.36 -14.84
CA ALA A 249 -23.33 -5.69 -15.67
C ALA A 249 -22.71 -4.67 -16.64
N ASP A 250 -21.71 -3.88 -16.23
CA ASP A 250 -21.02 -2.95 -17.13
C ASP A 250 -20.20 -3.70 -18.20
N ILE A 251 -19.55 -4.83 -17.88
CA ILE A 251 -18.83 -5.66 -18.86
C ILE A 251 -19.80 -6.25 -19.90
N GLU A 252 -20.95 -6.77 -19.47
CA GLU A 252 -21.97 -7.37 -20.34
C GLU A 252 -22.66 -6.32 -21.23
N GLN A 253 -23.07 -5.19 -20.64
CA GLN A 253 -23.81 -4.14 -21.35
C GLN A 253 -22.90 -3.25 -22.21
N LYS A 254 -21.62 -3.09 -21.83
CA LYS A 254 -20.64 -2.23 -22.52
C LYS A 254 -19.32 -2.98 -22.73
N PRO A 255 -19.27 -4.07 -23.52
CA PRO A 255 -18.05 -4.83 -23.75
C PRO A 255 -16.91 -3.94 -24.24
N ARG A 256 -15.78 -3.97 -23.53
CA ARG A 256 -14.59 -3.17 -23.84
C ARG A 256 -14.09 -3.49 -25.25
N LYS A 257 -14.00 -2.47 -26.11
CA LYS A 257 -13.44 -2.57 -27.49
C LYS A 257 -12.04 -1.97 -27.62
N ASP A 258 -11.63 -1.17 -26.65
CA ASP A 258 -10.31 -0.56 -26.56
C ASP A 258 -9.24 -1.57 -26.13
N THR A 259 -7.97 -1.22 -26.33
CA THR A 259 -6.85 -2.01 -25.82
C THR A 259 -6.80 -1.91 -24.29
N VAL A 260 -6.77 -3.09 -23.65
CA VAL A 260 -6.44 -3.24 -22.23
C VAL A 260 -5.30 -4.23 -22.15
N TYR A 261 -4.24 -3.83 -21.46
CA TYR A 261 -3.07 -4.65 -21.23
C TYR A 261 -3.27 -5.55 -20.01
N PHE A 262 -2.86 -6.81 -20.12
CA PHE A 262 -2.80 -7.76 -19.03
C PHE A 262 -1.37 -8.29 -18.97
N GLY A 263 -0.72 -8.11 -17.83
CA GLY A 263 0.71 -8.32 -17.73
C GLY A 263 1.22 -8.81 -16.39
N CYS A 264 2.54 -8.94 -16.33
CA CYS A 264 3.28 -9.36 -15.14
C CYS A 264 4.74 -8.85 -15.19
N GLU A 265 5.47 -8.95 -14.08
CA GLU A 265 6.90 -8.68 -14.08
C GLU A 265 7.67 -9.79 -14.83
N SER A 266 8.55 -9.40 -15.76
CA SER A 266 9.35 -10.37 -16.53
C SER A 266 10.66 -10.79 -15.85
N ARG A 267 11.01 -10.20 -14.69
CA ARG A 267 12.27 -10.42 -13.95
C ARG A 267 12.53 -11.91 -13.67
N GLN A 268 11.48 -12.67 -13.31
CA GLN A 268 11.61 -14.09 -12.95
C GLN A 268 12.12 -14.97 -14.11
N MET A 269 11.98 -14.53 -15.37
CA MET A 269 12.51 -15.25 -16.55
C MET A 269 14.01 -15.51 -16.49
N ILE A 270 14.77 -14.52 -16.00
CA ILE A 270 16.24 -14.54 -16.00
C ILE A 270 16.79 -15.78 -15.29
N TRP A 271 16.16 -16.13 -14.16
CA TRP A 271 16.60 -17.24 -13.31
C TRP A 271 15.82 -18.53 -13.54
N ALA A 272 14.53 -18.44 -13.89
CA ALA A 272 13.73 -19.63 -14.12
C ALA A 272 14.37 -20.48 -15.23
N LYS A 273 14.86 -19.84 -16.31
CA LYS A 273 15.43 -20.48 -17.52
C LYS A 273 14.65 -21.73 -17.98
N SER A 274 13.36 -21.71 -17.68
CA SER A 274 12.47 -22.85 -17.75
C SER A 274 11.66 -22.74 -19.03
N GLU A 275 11.71 -23.79 -19.84
CA GLU A 275 10.87 -23.91 -21.03
C GLU A 275 9.38 -23.77 -20.66
N GLU A 276 8.97 -24.30 -19.49
CA GLU A 276 7.62 -24.10 -18.98
C GLU A 276 7.34 -22.64 -18.60
N PHE A 277 8.27 -21.88 -18.00
CA PHE A 277 8.03 -20.44 -17.78
C PHE A 277 7.77 -19.74 -19.12
N GLN A 278 8.69 -19.91 -20.08
CA GLN A 278 8.62 -19.23 -21.38
C GLN A 278 7.37 -19.62 -22.18
N LYS A 279 6.86 -20.83 -21.97
CA LYS A 279 5.61 -21.34 -22.53
C LYS A 279 4.37 -20.80 -21.81
N ARG A 280 4.35 -20.78 -20.47
CA ARG A 280 3.16 -20.40 -19.68
C ARG A 280 2.91 -18.89 -19.68
N PHE A 281 3.94 -18.06 -19.63
CA PHE A 281 3.79 -16.60 -19.57
C PHE A 281 2.99 -16.00 -20.74
N PRO A 282 3.27 -16.32 -22.03
CA PRO A 282 2.47 -15.85 -23.16
C PRO A 282 1.09 -16.53 -23.28
N GLU A 283 0.73 -17.51 -22.45
CA GLU A 283 -0.66 -18.02 -22.42
C GLU A 283 -1.64 -17.00 -21.81
N LEU A 284 -1.17 -16.09 -20.95
CA LEU A 284 -1.99 -15.10 -20.25
C LEU A 284 -1.72 -13.66 -20.69
N PHE A 285 -0.45 -13.30 -20.92
CA PHE A 285 -0.04 -11.90 -20.94
C PHE A 285 0.31 -11.36 -22.31
N ASN A 286 -0.17 -10.15 -22.58
CA ASN A 286 0.15 -9.35 -23.76
C ASN A 286 1.04 -8.13 -23.43
N PHE A 287 1.41 -7.97 -22.16
CA PHE A 287 2.18 -6.86 -21.62
C PHE A 287 3.14 -7.37 -20.53
N ALA A 288 4.31 -6.75 -20.35
CA ALA A 288 5.19 -7.08 -19.23
C ALA A 288 6.06 -5.90 -18.78
N THR A 289 6.35 -5.84 -17.48
CA THR A 289 7.27 -4.83 -16.94
C THR A 289 8.71 -5.36 -16.91
N MET A 290 9.63 -4.58 -17.48
CA MET A 290 11.07 -4.77 -17.45
C MET A 290 11.67 -3.94 -16.32
N THR A 291 12.22 -4.59 -15.31
CA THR A 291 12.76 -3.88 -14.15
C THR A 291 14.13 -3.25 -14.46
N HIS A 292 14.30 -1.97 -14.13
CA HIS A 292 15.51 -1.14 -14.33
C HIS A 292 16.08 -0.55 -13.03
N TYR A 293 15.86 -1.21 -11.88
CA TYR A 293 16.41 -0.77 -10.61
C TYR A 293 17.93 -0.55 -10.70
N VAL A 294 18.38 0.68 -10.36
CA VAL A 294 19.78 1.11 -10.41
C VAL A 294 20.66 0.20 -9.54
N TRP A 295 20.18 -0.10 -8.32
CA TRP A 295 20.70 -1.15 -7.45
C TRP A 295 19.65 -2.24 -7.23
N ASP A 296 20.09 -3.49 -7.26
CA ASP A 296 19.25 -4.68 -7.10
C ASP A 296 20.05 -5.76 -6.36
N SER A 297 19.40 -6.54 -5.49
CA SER A 297 20.05 -7.64 -4.75
C SER A 297 19.94 -9.00 -5.44
N TRP A 298 19.12 -9.10 -6.48
CA TRP A 298 18.75 -10.39 -7.07
C TRP A 298 19.60 -10.80 -8.28
N TYR A 299 20.12 -9.84 -9.06
CA TYR A 299 20.96 -10.04 -10.25
C TYR A 299 22.04 -8.94 -10.36
N GLU A 300 22.84 -8.93 -11.43
CA GLU A 300 23.90 -7.93 -11.62
C GLU A 300 23.34 -6.49 -11.63
N LEU A 301 24.01 -5.57 -10.91
CA LEU A 301 23.62 -4.16 -10.84
C LEU A 301 23.50 -3.56 -12.24
N PHE A 302 22.41 -2.84 -12.51
CA PHE A 302 22.17 -2.22 -13.80
C PHE A 302 23.09 -0.99 -14.03
N GLU A 303 23.33 -0.19 -13.00
CA GLU A 303 24.29 0.93 -13.04
C GLU A 303 25.22 0.87 -11.81
N PRO A 304 26.24 -0.01 -11.79
CA PRO A 304 27.16 -0.17 -10.65
C PRO A 304 27.89 1.14 -10.28
N THR A 305 28.17 1.99 -11.27
CA THR A 305 28.74 3.33 -11.12
C THR A 305 28.08 4.27 -12.11
N GLU A 306 27.87 5.53 -11.75
CA GLU A 306 27.20 6.54 -12.58
C GLU A 306 27.68 6.55 -14.05
N GLY A 307 26.73 6.42 -14.98
CA GLY A 307 26.95 6.40 -16.42
C GLY A 307 27.53 5.10 -17.00
N ARG A 308 27.77 4.06 -16.19
CA ARG A 308 28.21 2.73 -16.64
C ARG A 308 27.07 1.73 -16.50
N TYR A 309 26.39 1.46 -17.61
CA TYR A 309 25.22 0.57 -17.66
C TYR A 309 25.56 -0.87 -18.07
N ASN A 310 24.87 -1.82 -17.46
CA ASN A 310 24.93 -3.25 -17.76
C ASN A 310 23.65 -3.67 -18.53
N TRP A 311 23.62 -3.41 -19.84
CA TRP A 311 22.43 -3.58 -20.68
C TRP A 311 22.01 -5.04 -20.93
N GLY A 312 22.97 -5.98 -21.00
CA GLY A 312 22.77 -7.32 -21.59
C GLY A 312 21.49 -8.05 -21.14
N ILE A 313 21.32 -8.27 -19.84
CA ILE A 313 20.16 -8.98 -19.28
C ILE A 313 18.83 -8.26 -19.60
N LYS A 314 18.84 -6.93 -19.72
CA LYS A 314 17.65 -6.13 -20.02
C LYS A 314 17.30 -6.19 -21.50
N ASP A 315 18.31 -6.14 -22.35
CA ASP A 315 18.14 -6.27 -23.79
C ASP A 315 17.71 -7.70 -24.18
N ASP A 316 18.22 -8.73 -23.48
CA ASP A 316 17.76 -10.13 -23.63
C ASP A 316 16.27 -10.29 -23.28
N ILE A 317 15.81 -9.67 -22.19
CA ILE A 317 14.37 -9.65 -21.83
C ILE A 317 13.56 -8.95 -22.92
N LEU A 318 14.02 -7.80 -23.41
CA LEU A 318 13.31 -7.04 -24.45
C LEU A 318 13.18 -7.85 -25.74
N ASN A 319 14.27 -8.48 -26.19
CA ASN A 319 14.30 -9.36 -27.35
C ASN A 319 13.26 -10.49 -27.19
N TRP A 320 13.22 -11.15 -26.03
CA TRP A 320 12.24 -12.20 -25.75
C TRP A 320 10.79 -11.68 -25.76
N LEU A 321 10.53 -10.50 -25.19
CA LEU A 321 9.19 -9.90 -25.19
C LEU A 321 8.70 -9.60 -26.62
N GLU A 322 9.56 -9.00 -27.45
CA GLU A 322 9.28 -8.78 -28.88
C GLU A 322 9.09 -10.12 -29.64
N GLU A 323 9.89 -11.15 -29.32
CA GLU A 323 9.77 -12.51 -29.84
C GLU A 323 8.47 -13.22 -29.45
N GLN A 324 7.87 -12.91 -28.30
CA GLN A 324 6.54 -13.39 -27.94
C GLN A 324 5.41 -12.48 -28.44
N GLY A 325 5.72 -11.28 -28.93
CA GLY A 325 4.71 -10.27 -29.28
C GLY A 325 4.07 -9.61 -28.06
N ILE A 326 4.76 -9.63 -26.92
CA ILE A 326 4.36 -9.02 -25.66
C ILE A 326 4.87 -7.59 -25.65
N MET A 327 4.00 -6.63 -25.33
CA MET A 327 4.35 -5.22 -25.25
C MET A 327 5.24 -4.94 -24.01
N PRO A 328 6.45 -4.38 -24.15
CA PRO A 328 7.32 -4.07 -23.03
C PRO A 328 6.97 -2.73 -22.36
N GLN A 329 7.16 -2.66 -21.04
CA GLN A 329 7.14 -1.43 -20.25
C GLN A 329 8.42 -1.33 -19.43
N GLY A 330 9.16 -0.23 -19.55
CA GLY A 330 10.32 0.04 -18.70
C GLY A 330 9.89 0.48 -17.29
N ARG A 331 10.46 -0.12 -16.24
CA ARG A 331 10.04 0.12 -14.85
C ARG A 331 11.20 0.15 -13.84
N PRO A 332 11.41 1.26 -13.11
CA PRO A 332 11.21 2.65 -13.49
C PRO A 332 12.51 3.29 -13.98
N LEU A 333 12.46 4.53 -14.47
CA LEU A 333 13.67 5.35 -14.62
C LEU A 333 14.22 5.80 -13.27
N PHE A 334 13.34 6.15 -12.31
CA PHE A 334 13.74 6.58 -10.97
C PHE A 334 12.86 5.97 -9.88
N TRP A 335 13.51 5.46 -8.83
CA TRP A 335 12.87 5.09 -7.56
C TRP A 335 13.84 5.45 -6.43
N PHE A 336 13.65 6.62 -5.80
CA PHE A 336 14.57 7.15 -4.77
C PHE A 336 14.34 6.52 -3.38
N HIS A 337 14.11 5.21 -3.33
CA HIS A 337 13.90 4.45 -2.10
C HIS A 337 15.21 3.77 -1.64
N PRO A 338 15.47 3.62 -0.32
CA PRO A 338 16.73 3.09 0.19
C PRO A 338 17.14 1.70 -0.31
N THR A 339 16.17 0.87 -0.70
CA THR A 339 16.39 -0.51 -1.15
C THR A 339 16.91 -0.65 -2.58
N VAL A 340 16.91 0.43 -3.38
CA VAL A 340 17.36 0.40 -4.80
C VAL A 340 18.22 1.59 -5.21
N THR A 341 18.45 2.53 -4.31
CA THR A 341 19.32 3.69 -4.54
C THR A 341 20.74 3.33 -4.10
N PRO A 342 21.76 3.24 -4.99
CA PRO A 342 23.14 2.98 -4.59
C PRO A 342 23.75 4.19 -3.85
N ASP A 343 24.77 3.96 -3.01
CA ASP A 343 25.27 5.00 -2.09
C ASP A 343 25.83 6.25 -2.78
N TRP A 344 26.45 6.09 -3.96
CA TRP A 344 26.90 7.23 -4.78
C TRP A 344 25.74 8.10 -5.27
N LEU A 345 24.54 7.52 -5.46
CA LEU A 345 23.33 8.25 -5.80
C LEU A 345 22.73 8.89 -4.55
N LYS A 346 22.63 8.15 -3.43
CA LYS A 346 22.14 8.65 -2.13
C LYS A 346 22.85 9.94 -1.69
N GLN A 347 24.16 10.02 -1.93
CA GLN A 347 25.02 11.13 -1.50
C GLN A 347 24.94 12.39 -2.38
N LYS A 348 24.26 12.35 -3.54
CA LYS A 348 24.14 13.51 -4.43
C LYS A 348 23.37 14.66 -3.78
N LYS A 349 23.88 15.88 -3.95
CA LYS A 349 23.13 17.11 -3.69
C LYS A 349 22.07 17.33 -4.78
N PHE A 350 21.09 18.17 -4.49
CA PHE A 350 19.95 18.42 -5.37
C PHE A 350 20.33 18.78 -6.83
N ASP A 351 21.29 19.70 -7.04
CA ASP A 351 21.74 20.07 -8.39
C ASP A 351 22.56 18.98 -9.11
N GLU A 352 23.21 18.08 -8.35
CA GLU A 352 23.90 16.91 -8.90
C GLU A 352 22.88 15.84 -9.30
N LEU A 353 21.83 15.66 -8.49
CA LEU A 353 20.72 14.76 -8.80
C LEU A 353 19.97 15.23 -10.05
N LYS A 354 19.72 16.54 -10.23
CA LYS A 354 19.11 17.07 -11.46
C LYS A 354 19.92 16.74 -12.71
N LYS A 355 21.25 16.86 -12.64
CA LYS A 355 22.14 16.47 -13.76
C LYS A 355 22.07 14.97 -14.03
N TYR A 356 22.07 14.15 -12.97
CA TYR A 356 21.92 12.70 -13.09
C TYR A 356 20.57 12.32 -13.72
N VAL A 357 19.46 12.91 -13.27
CA VAL A 357 18.11 12.68 -13.83
C VAL A 357 18.09 12.95 -15.33
N VAL A 358 18.57 14.11 -15.78
CA VAL A 358 18.61 14.44 -17.21
C VAL A 358 19.49 13.45 -17.99
N LYS A 359 20.66 13.08 -17.46
CA LYS A 359 21.58 12.16 -18.13
C LYS A 359 20.99 10.74 -18.20
N HIS A 360 20.57 10.17 -17.08
CA HIS A 360 20.06 8.80 -16.99
C HIS A 360 18.78 8.63 -17.83
N THR A 361 17.85 9.60 -17.80
CA THR A 361 16.68 9.57 -18.71
C THR A 361 17.09 9.61 -20.18
N ARG A 362 18.06 10.45 -20.56
CA ARG A 362 18.57 10.49 -21.93
C ARG A 362 19.18 9.16 -22.36
N ASP A 363 20.02 8.57 -21.52
CA ASP A 363 20.72 7.33 -21.84
C ASP A 363 19.73 6.16 -22.02
N LEU A 364 18.82 5.93 -21.07
CA LEU A 364 17.85 4.82 -21.13
C LEU A 364 16.82 5.00 -22.25
N VAL A 365 16.20 6.19 -22.36
CA VAL A 365 15.15 6.43 -23.36
C VAL A 365 15.74 6.45 -24.78
N SER A 366 16.99 6.88 -24.96
CA SER A 366 17.67 6.81 -26.28
C SER A 366 18.12 5.39 -26.64
N HIS A 367 18.63 4.61 -25.67
CA HIS A 367 19.07 3.23 -25.90
C HIS A 367 17.92 2.34 -26.37
N TYR A 368 16.76 2.42 -25.70
CA TYR A 368 15.58 1.66 -26.08
C TYR A 368 14.78 2.29 -27.22
N GLY A 369 14.84 3.62 -27.35
CA GLY A 369 14.22 4.38 -28.44
C GLY A 369 12.75 4.03 -28.62
N ASP A 370 12.43 3.44 -29.77
CA ASP A 370 11.07 3.10 -30.18
C ASP A 370 10.61 1.68 -29.79
N ARG A 371 11.49 0.89 -29.16
CA ARG A 371 11.19 -0.48 -28.70
C ARG A 371 10.45 -0.51 -27.36
N VAL A 372 10.66 0.49 -26.51
CA VAL A 372 10.00 0.63 -25.19
C VAL A 372 9.33 1.99 -25.09
N LEU A 373 8.05 2.04 -25.50
CA LEU A 373 7.24 3.26 -25.56
C LEU A 373 6.40 3.52 -24.30
N GLN A 374 6.61 2.77 -23.23
CA GLN A 374 5.90 2.95 -21.97
C GLN A 374 6.90 2.88 -20.82
N TRP A 375 6.99 3.95 -20.03
CA TRP A 375 7.96 4.07 -18.96
C TRP A 375 7.32 4.58 -17.68
N GLU A 376 7.55 3.86 -16.58
CA GLU A 376 7.43 4.44 -15.25
C GLU A 376 8.58 5.41 -15.05
N VAL A 377 8.30 6.71 -15.23
CA VAL A 377 9.32 7.76 -15.15
C VAL A 377 9.75 7.96 -13.71
N VAL A 378 8.80 7.93 -12.78
CA VAL A 378 9.04 8.07 -11.35
C VAL A 378 8.16 7.07 -10.61
N ASN A 379 8.79 6.26 -9.75
CA ASN A 379 8.10 5.36 -8.83
C ASN A 379 8.14 5.92 -7.40
N GLU A 380 6.99 5.90 -6.72
CA GLU A 380 6.82 6.11 -5.27
C GLU A 380 7.27 7.45 -4.68
N TYR A 381 7.65 8.42 -5.51
CA TYR A 381 8.25 9.68 -5.03
C TYR A 381 7.27 10.67 -4.38
N HIS A 382 6.03 10.23 -4.13
CA HIS A 382 4.99 10.90 -3.38
C HIS A 382 5.28 10.93 -1.86
N ASP A 383 6.52 11.27 -1.51
CA ASP A 383 7.17 11.21 -0.19
C ASP A 383 7.55 9.81 0.33
N TRP A 384 6.90 8.71 -0.08
CA TRP A 384 7.27 7.36 0.38
C TRP A 384 8.69 6.95 -0.04
N GLY A 385 8.98 7.02 -1.34
CA GLY A 385 10.28 6.73 -1.94
C GLY A 385 11.18 7.97 -2.04
N ASN A 386 11.38 8.70 -0.94
CA ASN A 386 12.17 9.95 -0.90
C ASN A 386 13.34 9.89 0.10
N ILE A 387 14.40 9.13 -0.24
CA ILE A 387 15.60 9.01 0.61
C ILE A 387 16.35 10.33 0.83
N HIS A 388 16.27 11.25 -0.13
CA HIS A 388 16.96 12.54 -0.07
C HIS A 388 16.29 13.57 0.86
N ASN A 389 15.16 13.21 1.50
CA ASN A 389 14.33 14.10 2.31
C ASN A 389 13.94 15.42 1.60
N HIS A 390 13.71 15.36 0.29
CA HIS A 390 13.33 16.52 -0.50
C HIS A 390 12.00 17.13 -0.05
N THR A 391 11.86 18.44 -0.23
CA THR A 391 10.59 19.16 -0.02
C THR A 391 9.56 18.81 -1.12
N PRO A 392 8.26 19.14 -0.94
CA PRO A 392 7.26 18.95 -1.98
C PRO A 392 7.62 19.61 -3.31
N GLU A 393 8.23 20.79 -3.27
CA GLU A 393 8.65 21.59 -4.43
C GLU A 393 9.83 20.91 -5.15
N GLN A 394 10.82 20.43 -4.41
CA GLN A 394 11.98 19.71 -4.97
C GLN A 394 11.57 18.40 -5.64
N ILE A 395 10.61 17.68 -5.05
CA ILE A 395 10.02 16.48 -5.67
C ILE A 395 9.31 16.86 -6.97
N THR A 396 8.48 17.91 -6.95
CA THR A 396 7.76 18.40 -8.14
C THR A 396 8.73 18.86 -9.25
N GLU A 397 9.84 19.51 -8.90
CA GLU A 397 10.91 19.90 -9.86
C GLU A 397 11.58 18.67 -10.49
N ILE A 398 11.94 17.65 -9.69
CA ILE A 398 12.57 16.43 -10.20
C ILE A 398 11.60 15.59 -11.05
N THR A 399 10.35 15.43 -10.62
CA THR A 399 9.33 14.70 -11.41
C THR A 399 9.05 15.41 -12.73
N ARG A 400 8.94 16.75 -12.73
CA ARG A 400 8.87 17.55 -13.96
C ARG A 400 10.08 17.30 -14.85
N LEU A 401 11.29 17.45 -14.31
CA LEU A 401 12.53 17.33 -15.06
C LEU A 401 12.65 15.96 -15.74
N ALA A 402 12.25 14.89 -15.06
CA ALA A 402 12.21 13.55 -15.63
C ALA A 402 11.15 13.44 -16.75
N CYS A 403 9.89 13.86 -16.50
CA CYS A 403 8.81 13.79 -17.50
C CYS A 403 9.07 14.65 -18.75
N ASP A 404 9.66 15.83 -18.57
CA ASP A 404 10.03 16.74 -19.67
C ASP A 404 11.23 16.19 -20.44
N THR A 405 12.25 15.64 -19.77
CA THR A 405 13.39 15.02 -20.44
C THR A 405 12.95 13.79 -21.25
N THR A 406 12.08 12.93 -20.71
CA THR A 406 11.52 11.79 -21.46
C THR A 406 10.81 12.26 -22.73
N LYS A 407 9.96 13.30 -22.63
CA LYS A 407 9.24 13.88 -23.78
C LYS A 407 10.17 14.54 -24.80
N GLN A 408 11.26 15.16 -24.36
CA GLN A 408 12.29 15.74 -25.25
C GLN A 408 13.07 14.68 -26.02
N VAL A 409 13.34 13.52 -25.40
CA VAL A 409 14.13 12.43 -26.01
C VAL A 409 13.28 11.60 -26.95
N ASN A 410 12.09 11.17 -26.51
CA ASN A 410 11.11 10.49 -27.36
C ASN A 410 9.69 10.93 -26.99
N PRO A 411 9.05 11.82 -27.77
CA PRO A 411 7.70 12.33 -27.47
C PRO A 411 6.60 11.28 -27.63
N ARG A 412 6.91 10.06 -28.10
CA ARG A 412 5.98 8.94 -28.23
C ARG A 412 5.92 8.07 -26.97
N VAL A 413 6.82 8.29 -26.00
CA VAL A 413 6.84 7.53 -24.74
C VAL A 413 5.70 7.98 -23.83
N VAL A 414 4.87 7.02 -23.42
CA VAL A 414 3.87 7.16 -22.37
C VAL A 414 4.57 7.26 -21.02
N ARG A 415 4.40 8.39 -20.34
CA ARG A 415 5.04 8.71 -19.06
C ARG A 415 4.09 8.37 -17.91
N ILE A 416 4.39 7.26 -17.25
CA ILE A 416 3.65 6.72 -16.11
C ILE A 416 4.28 7.24 -14.81
N LEU A 417 3.45 7.71 -13.87
CA LEU A 417 3.85 7.98 -12.49
C LEU A 417 3.29 6.87 -11.61
N ASN A 418 4.15 5.99 -11.06
CA ASN A 418 3.72 4.83 -10.29
C ASN A 418 3.71 5.11 -8.77
N ASN A 419 2.68 4.66 -8.07
CA ASN A 419 2.44 4.99 -6.67
C ASN A 419 2.02 3.75 -5.86
N CYS A 420 2.84 3.40 -4.87
CA CYS A 420 2.48 2.48 -3.80
C CYS A 420 1.54 3.14 -2.77
N CYS A 421 1.22 2.37 -1.72
CA CYS A 421 0.47 2.83 -0.54
C CYS A 421 -0.73 3.76 -0.87
N PRO A 422 -1.65 3.38 -1.78
CA PRO A 422 -2.66 4.28 -2.35
C PRO A 422 -3.65 4.91 -1.34
N TRP A 423 -3.75 4.34 -0.13
CA TRP A 423 -4.55 4.88 0.98
C TRP A 423 -3.77 5.84 1.90
N GLY A 424 -2.44 5.93 1.80
CA GLY A 424 -1.63 6.98 2.44
C GLY A 424 -1.39 6.84 3.95
N GLU A 425 -1.57 5.65 4.55
CA GLU A 425 -1.50 5.49 6.01
C GLU A 425 -0.11 5.77 6.62
N TYR A 426 0.95 5.85 5.82
CA TYR A 426 2.27 6.29 6.27
C TYR A 426 2.33 7.80 6.56
N VAL A 427 1.45 8.61 5.93
CA VAL A 427 1.34 10.06 6.17
C VAL A 427 0.88 10.31 7.60
N ALA A 428 -0.16 9.60 8.03
CA ALA A 428 -0.66 9.66 9.40
C ALA A 428 0.36 9.15 10.43
N ARG A 429 1.10 8.07 10.10
CA ARG A 429 2.22 7.60 10.94
C ARG A 429 3.41 8.57 10.96
N GLY A 430 3.52 9.46 9.98
CA GLY A 430 4.67 10.33 9.77
C GLY A 430 5.95 9.52 9.51
N ARG A 431 5.90 8.54 8.60
CA ARG A 431 7.05 7.70 8.19
C ARG A 431 7.27 7.81 6.68
N MET A 432 8.52 7.88 6.24
CA MET A 432 8.91 7.96 4.83
C MET A 432 10.28 7.31 4.63
N ALA A 433 10.53 6.63 3.51
CA ALA A 433 11.85 6.11 3.13
C ALA A 433 12.65 5.43 4.26
N GLY A 434 11.98 4.64 5.12
CA GLY A 434 12.58 3.97 6.27
C GLY A 434 12.80 4.82 7.54
N MET A 435 12.59 6.14 7.49
CA MET A 435 12.83 7.10 8.58
C MET A 435 11.54 7.81 9.07
N ASP A 436 11.66 8.57 10.15
CA ASP A 436 10.62 9.49 10.63
C ASP A 436 10.53 10.74 9.75
N ALA A 437 9.32 11.20 9.49
CA ALA A 437 9.06 12.39 8.69
C ALA A 437 9.47 13.66 9.42
N THR A 438 10.34 14.46 8.80
CA THR A 438 10.77 15.77 9.31
C THR A 438 9.80 16.90 8.99
N ARG A 439 8.75 16.62 8.22
CA ARG A 439 7.72 17.56 7.74
C ARG A 439 6.37 16.83 7.54
N PRO A 440 5.25 17.55 7.36
CA PRO A 440 4.04 16.96 6.80
C PRO A 440 4.33 16.26 5.46
N LEU A 441 3.71 15.09 5.27
CA LEU A 441 3.82 14.29 4.05
C LEU A 441 2.55 14.40 3.21
N ARG A 442 2.67 14.08 1.93
CA ARG A 442 1.56 14.01 0.97
C ARG A 442 1.12 12.57 0.77
N THR A 443 -0.16 12.36 0.53
CA THR A 443 -0.68 11.09 0.00
C THR A 443 -0.40 10.99 -1.50
N PRO A 444 -0.52 9.79 -2.12
CA PRO A 444 -0.53 9.66 -3.57
C PRO A 444 -1.51 10.60 -4.27
N ARG A 445 -2.73 10.78 -3.73
CA ARG A 445 -3.74 11.69 -4.30
C ARG A 445 -3.28 13.16 -4.20
N LYS A 446 -2.79 13.61 -3.04
CA LYS A 446 -2.30 14.99 -2.89
C LYS A 446 -1.05 15.27 -3.72
N TYR A 447 -0.15 14.29 -3.88
CA TYR A 447 0.99 14.39 -4.80
C TYR A 447 0.54 14.60 -6.26
N LEU A 448 -0.39 13.78 -6.77
CA LEU A 448 -0.93 13.93 -8.13
C LEU A 448 -1.68 15.27 -8.31
N GLN A 449 -2.35 15.75 -7.26
CA GLN A 449 -2.96 17.07 -7.23
C GLN A 449 -1.91 18.18 -7.35
N ASP A 450 -0.85 18.18 -6.52
CA ASP A 450 0.23 19.17 -6.57
C ASP A 450 0.93 19.22 -7.94
N LEU A 451 1.18 18.04 -8.53
CA LEU A 451 1.77 17.94 -9.86
C LEU A 451 0.85 18.55 -10.93
N THR A 452 -0.46 18.29 -10.83
CA THR A 452 -1.47 18.85 -11.74
C THR A 452 -1.58 20.37 -11.58
N GLU A 453 -1.64 20.87 -10.35
CA GLU A 453 -1.70 22.30 -10.02
C GLU A 453 -0.43 23.05 -10.46
N ALA A 454 0.73 22.39 -10.37
CA ALA A 454 1.98 22.92 -10.92
C ALA A 454 2.08 22.81 -12.46
N GLY A 455 1.18 22.11 -13.14
CA GLY A 455 1.25 21.86 -14.58
C GLY A 455 2.40 20.93 -14.99
N VAL A 456 2.61 19.83 -14.26
CA VAL A 456 3.54 18.75 -14.65
C VAL A 456 2.83 17.81 -15.63
N GLU A 457 3.35 17.73 -16.86
CA GLU A 457 2.76 16.91 -17.91
C GLU A 457 3.19 15.45 -17.83
N TYR A 458 2.30 14.57 -17.37
CA TYR A 458 2.43 13.11 -17.41
C TYR A 458 1.18 12.47 -18.03
N ASP A 459 1.28 11.21 -18.47
CA ASP A 459 0.27 10.58 -19.33
C ASP A 459 -0.62 9.60 -18.58
N VAL A 460 -0.08 8.87 -17.59
CA VAL A 460 -0.76 7.77 -16.90
C VAL A 460 -0.49 7.80 -15.39
N VAL A 461 -1.51 7.46 -14.59
CA VAL A 461 -1.37 7.19 -13.16
C VAL A 461 -1.19 5.67 -12.95
N GLY A 462 -0.01 5.25 -12.51
CA GLY A 462 0.25 3.89 -12.07
C GLY A 462 -0.05 3.71 -10.58
N ILE A 463 -0.70 2.60 -10.21
CA ILE A 463 -1.11 2.28 -8.85
C ILE A 463 -0.74 0.83 -8.49
N GLN A 464 0.03 0.67 -7.42
CA GLN A 464 0.36 -0.62 -6.83
C GLN A 464 -0.66 -0.96 -5.72
N ILE A 465 -1.16 -2.20 -5.72
CA ILE A 465 -2.15 -2.74 -4.77
C ILE A 465 -1.72 -4.14 -4.33
N TYR A 466 -0.65 -4.19 -3.54
CA TYR A 466 -0.19 -5.40 -2.86
C TYR A 466 -1.10 -5.73 -1.68
N PHE A 467 -1.70 -6.93 -1.70
CA PHE A 467 -2.45 -7.54 -0.59
C PHE A 467 -3.24 -6.53 0.28
N PRO A 468 -4.24 -5.84 -0.29
CA PRO A 468 -4.92 -4.75 0.40
C PRO A 468 -5.76 -5.30 1.55
N GLN A 469 -5.56 -4.78 2.77
CA GLN A 469 -6.43 -5.03 3.92
C GLN A 469 -7.77 -4.25 3.81
N ARG A 470 -8.33 -4.21 2.61
CA ARG A 470 -9.42 -3.33 2.17
C ARG A 470 -10.42 -4.15 1.36
N ASP A 471 -11.69 -4.05 1.70
CA ASP A 471 -12.78 -4.71 0.99
C ASP A 471 -12.86 -4.27 -0.49
N LEU A 472 -13.54 -5.07 -1.32
CA LEU A 472 -13.67 -4.81 -2.75
C LEU A 472 -14.30 -3.44 -3.06
N SER A 473 -15.15 -2.88 -2.19
CA SER A 473 -15.70 -1.53 -2.39
C SER A 473 -14.71 -0.42 -2.04
N ASP A 474 -13.82 -0.59 -1.06
CA ASP A 474 -12.68 0.33 -0.88
C ASP A 474 -11.68 0.25 -2.04
N ILE A 475 -11.50 -0.92 -2.67
CA ILE A 475 -10.68 -1.08 -3.90
C ILE A 475 -11.35 -0.40 -5.11
N ALA A 476 -12.66 -0.59 -5.31
CA ALA A 476 -13.40 0.09 -6.38
C ALA A 476 -13.36 1.61 -6.20
N ARG A 477 -13.61 2.10 -4.97
CA ARG A 477 -13.61 3.53 -4.61
C ARG A 477 -12.23 4.18 -4.76
N LEU A 478 -11.14 3.44 -4.58
CA LEU A 478 -9.79 3.97 -4.86
C LEU A 478 -9.65 4.45 -6.31
N ILE A 479 -10.18 3.69 -7.28
CA ILE A 479 -10.15 4.08 -8.69
C ILE A 479 -10.99 5.34 -8.93
N GLU A 480 -12.16 5.45 -8.28
CA GLU A 480 -13.00 6.65 -8.37
C GLU A 480 -12.30 7.89 -7.81
N ARG A 481 -11.62 7.78 -6.65
CA ARG A 481 -10.84 8.86 -6.03
C ARG A 481 -9.72 9.40 -6.92
N LEU A 482 -9.14 8.55 -7.77
CA LEU A 482 -8.04 8.91 -8.68
C LEU A 482 -8.53 9.32 -10.08
N SER A 483 -9.77 8.97 -10.44
CA SER A 483 -10.38 9.30 -11.73
C SER A 483 -10.57 10.82 -11.92
N VAL A 484 -10.57 11.60 -10.83
CA VAL A 484 -10.67 13.07 -10.85
C VAL A 484 -9.54 13.75 -11.63
N PHE A 485 -8.38 13.10 -11.79
CA PHE A 485 -7.25 13.63 -12.56
C PHE A 485 -7.42 13.48 -14.09
N GLY A 486 -8.48 12.79 -14.56
CA GLY A 486 -8.78 12.63 -15.99
C GLY A 486 -7.75 11.82 -16.80
N LYS A 487 -6.77 11.20 -16.13
CA LYS A 487 -5.74 10.36 -16.77
C LYS A 487 -6.19 8.88 -16.82
N PRO A 488 -5.74 8.11 -17.83
CA PRO A 488 -5.77 6.65 -17.76
C PRO A 488 -5.04 6.13 -16.52
N ILE A 489 -5.55 5.04 -15.96
CA ILE A 489 -4.99 4.37 -14.78
C ILE A 489 -4.46 3.00 -15.18
N TYR A 490 -3.26 2.67 -14.70
CA TYR A 490 -2.65 1.35 -14.81
C TYR A 490 -2.60 0.76 -13.40
N ILE A 491 -3.17 -0.43 -13.21
CA ILE A 491 -2.87 -1.23 -12.03
C ILE A 491 -1.54 -1.92 -12.33
N THR A 492 -0.47 -1.30 -11.88
CA THR A 492 0.92 -1.63 -12.25
C THR A 492 1.43 -2.87 -11.54
N GLU A 493 0.96 -3.10 -10.32
CA GLU A 493 1.47 -4.15 -9.42
C GLU A 493 0.33 -4.62 -8.48
N ILE A 494 -0.29 -5.77 -8.72
CA ILE A 494 -1.23 -6.43 -7.79
C ILE A 494 -0.69 -7.83 -7.42
N GLY A 495 -0.92 -8.28 -6.18
CA GLY A 495 -0.94 -9.71 -5.91
C GLY A 495 -1.48 -10.07 -4.52
N ALA A 496 -1.72 -11.37 -4.31
CA ALA A 496 -2.05 -11.98 -3.02
C ALA A 496 -1.44 -13.38 -2.88
N SER A 497 -1.15 -13.79 -1.64
CA SER A 497 -0.60 -15.12 -1.32
C SER A 497 -1.64 -16.24 -1.55
N SER A 498 -1.17 -17.43 -1.94
CA SER A 498 -1.96 -18.65 -2.03
C SER A 498 -1.85 -19.59 -0.81
N ASN A 499 -1.37 -19.11 0.35
CA ASN A 499 -1.28 -19.93 1.56
C ASN A 499 -1.48 -19.16 2.89
N LEU A 500 -1.60 -19.90 4.00
CA LEU A 500 -1.88 -19.39 5.35
C LEU A 500 -0.98 -18.23 5.79
N VAL A 501 0.29 -18.23 5.37
CA VAL A 501 1.23 -17.14 5.61
C VAL A 501 1.01 -16.08 4.54
N ALA A 502 -0.01 -15.24 4.76
CA ALA A 502 -0.10 -13.95 4.09
C ALA A 502 1.04 -13.05 4.60
N PRO A 503 2.06 -12.73 3.80
CA PRO A 503 3.13 -11.85 4.22
C PRO A 503 2.67 -10.41 4.05
N ASN A 504 2.86 -9.59 5.07
CA ASN A 504 2.89 -8.15 4.83
C ASN A 504 4.19 -7.83 4.05
N PRO A 505 4.16 -7.07 2.94
CA PRO A 505 5.38 -6.62 2.25
C PRO A 505 6.36 -5.84 3.16
N SER A 506 5.95 -5.39 4.35
CA SER A 506 6.84 -4.87 5.39
C SER A 506 7.56 -5.93 6.25
N GLY A 507 7.55 -7.21 5.86
CA GLY A 507 8.21 -8.31 6.57
C GLY A 507 7.50 -8.80 7.84
N ALA A 508 6.35 -8.23 8.20
CA ALA A 508 5.52 -8.76 9.27
C ALA A 508 4.82 -10.05 8.78
N GLN A 509 5.30 -11.20 9.28
CA GLN A 509 4.52 -12.42 9.23
C GLN A 509 3.31 -12.25 10.16
N ASN A 510 2.12 -12.62 9.72
CA ASN A 510 1.00 -12.92 10.63
C ASN A 510 1.30 -14.29 11.31
N ALA A 511 2.31 -14.30 12.18
CA ALA A 511 2.84 -15.50 12.83
C ALA A 511 2.23 -15.72 14.22
N SER A 512 0.92 -15.94 14.27
CA SER A 512 0.24 -16.65 15.36
C SER A 512 -1.01 -17.31 14.81
N GLY A 513 -1.20 -18.60 15.12
CA GLY A 513 -2.37 -19.36 14.66
C GLY A 513 -3.69 -18.93 15.31
N ASP A 514 -3.63 -17.99 16.26
CA ASP A 514 -4.74 -17.49 17.05
C ASP A 514 -5.35 -16.17 16.52
N GLU A 515 -4.72 -15.51 15.53
CA GLU A 515 -5.32 -14.31 14.91
C GLU A 515 -6.45 -14.69 13.94
N PRO A 516 -7.59 -13.97 13.96
CA PRO A 516 -8.62 -14.12 12.93
C PRO A 516 -8.09 -13.86 11.52
N TYR A 517 -8.70 -14.50 10.52
CA TYR A 517 -8.24 -14.46 9.14
C TYR A 517 -8.19 -13.04 8.53
N ALA A 518 -7.18 -12.82 7.69
CA ALA A 518 -6.92 -11.53 7.06
C ALA A 518 -7.91 -11.13 5.96
N TRP A 519 -8.68 -12.08 5.39
CA TRP A 519 -9.61 -11.84 4.27
C TRP A 519 -10.67 -12.94 4.14
N HIS A 520 -11.86 -12.79 4.74
CA HIS A 520 -13.01 -13.73 4.76
C HIS A 520 -12.80 -15.16 5.31
N ARG A 521 -11.63 -15.75 5.11
CA ARG A 521 -11.15 -17.06 5.55
C ARG A 521 -9.62 -17.10 5.41
N HIS A 522 -8.97 -18.18 5.81
CA HIS A 522 -7.52 -18.30 5.57
C HIS A 522 -7.21 -18.48 4.08
N TRP A 523 -6.04 -18.00 3.65
CA TRP A 523 -5.61 -18.04 2.26
C TRP A 523 -5.19 -19.43 1.81
N ASP A 524 -5.70 -19.79 0.64
CA ASP A 524 -5.35 -20.95 -0.16
C ASP A 524 -5.43 -20.55 -1.66
N GLU A 525 -5.15 -21.50 -2.55
CA GLU A 525 -5.21 -21.26 -4.00
C GLU A 525 -6.60 -20.92 -4.53
N GLU A 526 -7.67 -21.38 -3.87
CA GLU A 526 -9.03 -21.02 -4.29
C GLU A 526 -9.31 -19.55 -3.92
N LEU A 527 -8.90 -19.10 -2.73
CA LEU A 527 -9.05 -17.70 -2.33
C LEU A 527 -8.22 -16.76 -3.19
N GLN A 528 -7.01 -17.19 -3.56
CA GLN A 528 -6.18 -16.46 -4.53
C GLN A 528 -6.87 -16.35 -5.90
N ALA A 529 -7.50 -17.42 -6.37
CA ALA A 529 -8.23 -17.43 -7.65
C ALA A 529 -9.50 -16.58 -7.61
N ASP A 530 -10.32 -16.71 -6.56
CA ASP A 530 -11.54 -15.93 -6.36
C ASP A 530 -11.23 -14.44 -6.24
N TRP A 531 -10.23 -14.07 -5.44
CA TRP A 531 -9.84 -12.68 -5.27
C TRP A 531 -9.28 -12.06 -6.55
N LEU A 532 -8.46 -12.82 -7.31
CA LEU A 532 -7.98 -12.40 -8.63
C LEU A 532 -9.17 -12.14 -9.57
N GLU A 533 -10.13 -13.05 -9.67
CA GLU A 533 -11.31 -12.87 -10.52
C GLU A 533 -12.09 -11.60 -10.14
N GLN A 534 -12.33 -11.41 -8.84
CA GLN A 534 -13.09 -10.29 -8.31
C GLN A 534 -12.46 -8.94 -8.67
N VAL A 535 -11.17 -8.74 -8.37
CA VAL A 535 -10.48 -7.47 -8.64
C VAL A 535 -10.24 -7.24 -10.13
N TYR A 536 -9.92 -8.28 -10.91
CA TYR A 536 -9.83 -8.18 -12.37
C TYR A 536 -11.16 -7.76 -12.99
N THR A 537 -12.27 -8.35 -12.53
CA THR A 537 -13.63 -8.02 -12.99
C THR A 537 -13.97 -6.55 -12.68
N ILE A 538 -13.73 -6.11 -11.45
CA ILE A 538 -13.96 -4.72 -11.03
C ILE A 538 -13.16 -3.75 -11.92
N TRP A 539 -11.87 -3.97 -12.13
CA TRP A 539 -11.05 -3.04 -12.90
C TRP A 539 -11.29 -3.11 -14.41
N TYR A 540 -11.50 -4.29 -14.99
CA TYR A 540 -11.80 -4.40 -16.42
C TYR A 540 -13.12 -3.71 -16.81
N SER A 541 -14.09 -3.65 -15.88
CA SER A 541 -15.33 -2.89 -16.09
C SER A 541 -15.14 -1.37 -16.25
N LYS A 542 -14.08 -0.79 -15.65
CA LYS A 542 -13.87 0.66 -15.58
C LYS A 542 -13.11 1.16 -16.82
N PRO A 543 -13.70 2.00 -17.71
CA PRO A 543 -13.08 2.36 -19.00
C PRO A 543 -11.76 3.13 -18.94
N ASN A 544 -11.44 3.75 -17.81
CA ASN A 544 -10.18 4.45 -17.58
C ASN A 544 -9.03 3.52 -17.16
N ILE A 545 -9.31 2.29 -16.73
CA ILE A 545 -8.27 1.26 -16.53
C ILE A 545 -7.78 0.77 -17.89
N LYS A 546 -6.47 0.85 -18.13
CA LYS A 546 -5.82 0.43 -19.39
C LYS A 546 -4.77 -0.65 -19.24
N ALA A 547 -4.30 -0.94 -18.02
CA ALA A 547 -3.45 -2.09 -17.73
C ALA A 547 -3.82 -2.72 -16.37
N ILE A 548 -3.70 -4.04 -16.27
CA ILE A 548 -3.82 -4.80 -15.03
C ILE A 548 -2.68 -5.81 -14.97
N ASN A 549 -1.73 -5.60 -14.05
CA ASN A 549 -0.49 -6.35 -13.96
C ASN A 549 -0.37 -7.10 -12.63
N TRP A 550 -0.45 -8.43 -12.69
CA TRP A 550 -0.15 -9.28 -11.53
C TRP A 550 1.36 -9.33 -11.30
N TYR A 551 1.82 -9.15 -10.07
CA TYR A 551 3.25 -8.88 -9.83
C TYR A 551 4.11 -10.14 -9.98
N ASP A 552 3.77 -11.22 -9.26
CA ASP A 552 4.55 -12.46 -9.22
C ASP A 552 3.97 -13.51 -10.18
N PHE A 553 4.72 -13.92 -11.21
CA PHE A 553 4.25 -15.00 -12.08
C PHE A 553 4.38 -16.36 -11.41
N SER A 554 5.55 -16.62 -10.81
CA SER A 554 5.93 -17.90 -10.22
C SER A 554 6.23 -17.76 -8.73
N ASP A 555 6.04 -18.82 -7.95
CA ASP A 555 6.56 -18.92 -6.58
C ASP A 555 8.09 -19.07 -6.50
N PHE A 556 8.81 -19.04 -7.62
CA PHE A 556 10.26 -18.97 -7.63
C PHE A 556 10.75 -17.55 -7.35
N ARG A 557 11.26 -17.32 -6.12
CA ARG A 557 11.74 -16.00 -5.66
C ARG A 557 10.71 -14.86 -5.84
N PRO A 558 9.49 -14.99 -5.31
CA PRO A 558 8.47 -13.98 -5.47
C PRO A 558 8.67 -12.84 -4.48
N PHE A 559 8.07 -11.69 -4.76
CA PHE A 559 7.94 -10.58 -3.82
C PHE A 559 6.88 -10.88 -2.75
N ILE A 560 5.70 -11.36 -3.16
CA ILE A 560 4.69 -11.91 -2.26
C ILE A 560 4.97 -13.41 -2.12
N VAL A 561 5.29 -13.88 -0.90
CA VAL A 561 5.48 -15.32 -0.66
C VAL A 561 4.20 -16.09 -1.07
N ASN A 562 4.37 -17.10 -1.93
CA ASN A 562 3.28 -17.84 -2.59
C ASN A 562 2.33 -17.00 -3.46
N GLY A 563 2.78 -15.82 -3.91
CA GLY A 563 2.01 -14.91 -4.77
C GLY A 563 1.96 -15.29 -6.25
N GLY A 564 2.73 -16.28 -6.68
CA GLY A 564 2.75 -16.76 -8.06
C GLY A 564 1.38 -17.22 -8.54
N LEU A 565 1.13 -17.08 -9.84
CA LEU A 565 0.06 -17.78 -10.56
C LEU A 565 0.45 -19.23 -10.87
N VAL A 566 1.75 -19.50 -11.02
CA VAL A 566 2.33 -20.85 -11.12
C VAL A 566 3.24 -21.13 -9.93
N ARG A 567 3.51 -22.40 -9.64
CA ARG A 567 4.49 -22.81 -8.61
C ARG A 567 5.93 -22.55 -9.07
N GLU A 568 6.90 -22.88 -8.22
CA GLU A 568 8.35 -22.83 -8.54
C GLU A 568 8.70 -23.69 -9.78
N ASP A 569 8.08 -24.86 -9.93
CA ASP A 569 8.23 -25.75 -11.10
C ASP A 569 7.39 -25.32 -12.34
N CYS A 570 6.77 -24.14 -12.28
CA CYS A 570 5.85 -23.60 -13.28
C CYS A 570 4.56 -24.41 -13.50
N THR A 571 4.20 -25.34 -12.60
CA THR A 571 2.85 -25.96 -12.63
C THR A 571 1.76 -24.91 -12.31
N PRO A 572 0.65 -24.87 -13.06
CA PRO A 572 -0.43 -23.92 -12.80
C PRO A 572 -1.09 -24.09 -11.43
N LYS A 573 -1.32 -22.98 -10.72
CA LYS A 573 -2.28 -22.91 -9.61
C LYS A 573 -3.69 -22.65 -10.14
N LYS A 574 -4.68 -22.74 -9.25
CA LYS A 574 -6.07 -22.33 -9.55
C LYS A 574 -6.19 -20.90 -10.07
N SER A 575 -5.37 -19.97 -9.58
CA SER A 575 -5.34 -18.57 -10.00
C SER A 575 -4.92 -18.39 -11.47
N PHE A 576 -3.92 -19.15 -11.95
CA PHE A 576 -3.58 -19.18 -13.40
C PHE A 576 -4.75 -19.67 -14.25
N LEU A 577 -5.41 -20.75 -13.83
CA LEU A 577 -6.55 -21.33 -14.56
C LEU A 577 -7.73 -20.36 -14.62
N ARG A 578 -8.11 -19.77 -13.46
CA ARG A 578 -9.18 -18.77 -13.38
C ARG A 578 -8.87 -17.51 -14.19
N ALA A 579 -7.63 -17.02 -14.13
CA ALA A 579 -7.19 -15.90 -14.97
C ALA A 579 -7.33 -16.23 -16.47
N LYS A 580 -6.95 -17.45 -16.88
CA LYS A 580 -7.07 -17.90 -18.27
C LYS A 580 -8.52 -17.95 -18.75
N GLU A 581 -9.41 -18.52 -17.94
CA GLU A 581 -10.86 -18.61 -18.22
C GLU A 581 -11.49 -17.21 -18.30
N LEU A 582 -11.15 -16.33 -17.36
CA LEU A 582 -11.66 -14.96 -17.32
C LEU A 582 -11.22 -14.15 -18.55
N LEU A 583 -9.93 -14.17 -18.89
CA LEU A 583 -9.41 -13.51 -20.09
C LEU A 583 -9.95 -14.14 -21.38
N ALA A 584 -10.22 -15.44 -21.41
CA ALA A 584 -10.90 -16.10 -22.54
C ALA A 584 -12.32 -15.58 -22.72
N SER A 585 -13.09 -15.48 -21.63
CA SER A 585 -14.48 -14.98 -21.64
C SER A 585 -14.59 -13.55 -22.18
N TRP A 586 -13.55 -12.73 -21.99
CA TRP A 586 -13.46 -11.37 -22.49
C TRP A 586 -12.83 -11.23 -23.88
N ASN A 587 -12.42 -12.35 -24.51
CA ASN A 587 -11.64 -12.37 -25.76
C ASN A 587 -10.32 -11.55 -25.66
N ARG A 588 -9.63 -11.68 -24.52
CA ARG A 588 -8.41 -10.94 -24.15
C ARG A 588 -7.15 -11.79 -24.01
N LEU A 589 -7.23 -13.11 -24.16
CA LEU A 589 -6.04 -13.96 -24.25
C LEU A 589 -5.13 -13.51 -25.42
N PRO A 590 -3.80 -13.62 -25.27
CA PRO A 590 -2.87 -13.34 -26.36
C PRO A 590 -3.17 -14.20 -27.60
N LYS A 591 -3.26 -13.55 -28.77
CA LYS A 591 -3.36 -14.26 -30.05
C LYS A 591 -1.98 -14.78 -30.43
N GLY A 592 -1.76 -16.08 -30.25
CA GLY A 592 -0.50 -16.72 -30.62
C GLY A 592 -0.12 -16.45 -32.09
N ARG A 593 1.19 -16.44 -32.37
CA ARG A 593 1.80 -15.99 -33.66
C ARG A 593 1.32 -16.68 -34.95
N GLY A 594 0.42 -17.67 -34.88
CA GLY A 594 -0.21 -18.32 -36.03
C GLY A 594 -1.45 -17.61 -36.60
N ASN A 595 -2.13 -16.75 -35.84
CA ASN A 595 -3.35 -16.06 -36.28
C ASN A 595 -3.15 -14.55 -36.45
N LYS A 596 -2.43 -14.15 -37.50
CA LYS A 596 -2.66 -12.84 -38.12
C LYS A 596 -3.88 -12.94 -39.05
N PRO A 597 -4.76 -11.92 -39.10
CA PRO A 597 -5.73 -11.78 -40.18
C PRO A 597 -5.02 -11.48 -41.51
#